data_AF-A0AA35WFE2-F1
#
_entry.id   AF-A0AA35WFE2-F1
#
_cell.length_a   1.000
_cell.length_b   1.000
_cell.length_c   1.000
_cell.angle_alpha   90.00
_cell.angle_beta   90.00
_cell.angle_gamma   90.00
#
_symmetry.space_group_name_H-M   'P 1'
#
loop_
_entity.id
_entity.type
_entity.pdbx_description
1 polymer ?
#
loop_
_entity_poly.entity_id
_entity_poly.type
_entity_poly.pdbx_seq_one_letter_code
_entity_poly.pdbx_strand_id
1 'polypeptide(L)'
;MDAPTLAVEVNKACEVLTDLRYFRDEASTSAALRTICRLLNEAAGGEERSFIYQVATSAGGVSALLGIIRCCPSISVLADAASCLSLLVQGNERAALDLASRDVLSPLLPLLYPRKQQHSSSSDERSKYPLSSHSRFLWTRERLPLYEAASSALRKLTYHSSDLERTLAQRGGIRLIIELSISPEFLAETSCYSPTAKKEFAKLTLGQKYMANAAPAPKTTRSDLLERFPALASLEHGPEYPYYVVDLVTYERKWVVDSIIDTGLVWPNHAPFPEGAEPVWTCVGVVCVEDPGHVWCQFCIDKPKPKVDAMVAALRSMAPPTGDEVIDDIPEVGDFCIAYFEPKYCHALSSIDKGALWGRGQVLGVEPGAKLRLLSLDFGTTATLPLSHVRPFLRECSGIPPCAVPCKVLGVAPIPVCTVVQENAAGINFASC
;
A
#
# COMPACT_ATOMS: atom_id res chain seq x y z
N MET A 1 -20.88 0.03 29.31
CA MET A 1 -21.78 -0.89 30.02
C MET A 1 -21.03 -1.41 31.24
N ASP A 2 -21.67 -1.60 32.40
CA ASP A 2 -20.99 -2.15 33.57
C ASP A 2 -20.68 -3.65 33.40
N ALA A 3 -19.62 -4.13 34.06
CA ALA A 3 -19.13 -5.50 33.90
C ALA A 3 -20.18 -6.60 34.18
N PRO A 4 -21.08 -6.48 35.19
CA PRO A 4 -22.13 -7.46 35.43
C PRO A 4 -23.12 -7.59 34.27
N THR A 5 -23.60 -6.46 33.73
CA THR A 5 -24.55 -6.47 32.60
C THR A 5 -23.90 -7.05 31.35
N LEU A 6 -22.64 -6.68 31.07
CA LEU A 6 -21.87 -7.26 29.98
C LEU A 6 -21.73 -8.79 30.12
N ALA A 7 -21.45 -9.28 31.33
CA ALA A 7 -21.34 -10.73 31.56
C ALA A 7 -22.68 -11.46 31.32
N VAL A 8 -23.81 -10.88 31.73
CA VAL A 8 -25.13 -11.46 31.50
C VAL A 8 -25.45 -11.55 30.01
N GLU A 9 -25.18 -10.49 29.23
CA GLU A 9 -25.43 -10.51 27.78
C GLU A 9 -24.53 -11.52 27.05
N VAL A 10 -23.23 -11.56 27.39
CA VAL A 10 -22.29 -12.53 26.81
C VAL A 10 -22.69 -13.96 27.17
N ASN A 11 -23.06 -14.23 28.42
CA ASN A 11 -23.53 -15.55 28.85
C ASN A 11 -24.78 -15.98 28.09
N LYS A 12 -25.79 -15.11 28.00
CA LYS A 12 -27.03 -15.39 27.26
C LYS A 12 -26.75 -15.71 25.78
N ALA A 13 -25.84 -14.97 25.15
CA ALA A 13 -25.45 -15.27 23.77
C ALA A 13 -24.68 -16.60 23.66
N CYS A 14 -23.78 -16.89 24.61
CA CYS A 14 -23.04 -18.15 24.65
C CYS A 14 -23.95 -19.37 24.90
N GLU A 15 -24.95 -19.25 25.77
CA GLU A 15 -25.96 -20.30 26.01
C GLU A 15 -26.63 -20.69 24.69
N VAL A 16 -27.09 -19.71 23.92
CA VAL A 16 -27.66 -19.91 22.58
C VAL A 16 -26.68 -20.66 21.67
N LEU A 17 -25.41 -20.23 21.60
CA LEU A 17 -24.40 -20.92 20.79
C LEU A 17 -24.14 -22.36 21.26
N THR A 18 -24.13 -22.60 22.57
CA THR A 18 -23.84 -23.92 23.14
C THR A 18 -24.98 -24.93 22.99
N ASP A 19 -26.23 -24.45 23.03
CA ASP A 19 -27.42 -25.25 22.76
C ASP A 19 -27.52 -25.61 21.27
N LEU A 20 -27.06 -24.70 20.40
CA LEU A 20 -27.05 -24.87 18.95
C LEU A 20 -25.93 -25.77 18.42
N ARG A 21 -25.27 -26.57 19.27
CA ARG A 21 -24.31 -27.62 18.87
C ARG A 21 -24.85 -28.58 17.79
N TYR A 22 -26.16 -28.59 17.53
CA TYR A 22 -26.83 -29.36 16.47
C TYR A 22 -27.48 -28.54 15.34
N PHE A 23 -27.13 -27.24 15.20
CA PHE A 23 -27.45 -26.42 14.03
C PHE A 23 -28.92 -26.47 13.54
N ARG A 24 -29.89 -26.23 14.43
CA ARG A 24 -31.31 -26.27 14.06
C ARG A 24 -31.91 -24.92 13.63
N ASP A 25 -31.29 -23.80 14.01
CA ASP A 25 -31.80 -22.46 13.72
C ASP A 25 -30.69 -21.47 13.34
N GLU A 26 -30.60 -21.16 12.05
CA GLU A 26 -29.63 -20.23 11.47
C GLU A 26 -29.83 -18.79 12.00
N ALA A 27 -31.09 -18.36 12.15
CA ALA A 27 -31.41 -16.99 12.53
C ALA A 27 -31.00 -16.71 13.98
N SER A 28 -31.30 -17.64 14.90
CA SER A 28 -30.86 -17.52 16.30
C SER A 28 -29.34 -17.58 16.43
N THR A 29 -28.66 -18.43 15.63
CA THR A 29 -27.19 -18.51 15.64
C THR A 29 -26.57 -17.19 15.20
N SER A 30 -27.01 -16.65 14.05
CA SER A 30 -26.50 -15.37 13.52
C SER A 30 -26.81 -14.21 14.47
N ALA A 31 -28.01 -14.16 15.07
CA ALA A 31 -28.36 -13.13 16.05
C ALA A 31 -27.46 -13.18 17.30
N ALA A 32 -27.17 -14.37 17.82
CA ALA A 32 -26.27 -14.54 18.96
C ALA A 32 -24.83 -14.09 18.63
N LEU A 33 -24.31 -14.49 17.46
CA LEU A 33 -22.99 -14.07 16.99
C LEU A 33 -22.91 -12.55 16.82
N ARG A 34 -23.87 -11.94 16.13
CA ARG A 34 -23.92 -10.47 15.95
C ARG A 34 -24.02 -9.73 17.28
N THR A 35 -24.72 -10.29 18.26
CA THR A 35 -24.76 -9.73 19.62
C THR A 35 -23.36 -9.73 20.25
N ILE A 36 -22.63 -10.84 20.18
CA ILE A 36 -21.25 -10.92 20.69
C ILE A 36 -20.33 -9.94 19.94
N CYS A 37 -20.41 -9.90 18.62
CA CYS A 37 -19.61 -9.01 17.79
C CYS A 37 -19.90 -7.53 18.11
N ARG A 38 -21.17 -7.14 18.34
CA ARG A 38 -21.54 -5.79 18.81
C ARG A 38 -20.89 -5.47 20.15
N LEU A 39 -20.97 -6.38 21.12
CA LEU A 39 -20.39 -6.22 22.45
C LEU A 39 -18.86 -6.06 22.41
N LEU A 40 -18.18 -6.81 21.54
CA LEU A 40 -16.73 -6.71 21.35
C LEU A 40 -16.30 -5.38 20.70
N ASN A 41 -17.14 -4.84 19.81
CA ASN A 41 -16.89 -3.53 19.20
C ASN A 41 -17.12 -2.37 20.18
N GLU A 42 -18.13 -2.49 21.06
CA GLU A 42 -18.40 -1.52 22.12
C GLU A 42 -17.33 -1.53 23.22
N ALA A 43 -16.60 -2.64 23.38
CA ALA A 43 -15.48 -2.75 24.31
C ALA A 43 -14.29 -1.92 23.82
N ALA A 44 -14.06 -0.78 24.48
CA ALA A 44 -13.13 0.27 24.06
C ALA A 44 -11.65 -0.05 24.34
N GLY A 45 -11.37 -1.11 25.11
CA GLY A 45 -10.02 -1.48 25.54
C GLY A 45 -9.76 -2.99 25.64
N GLY A 46 -8.47 -3.35 25.72
CA GLY A 46 -8.02 -4.73 25.81
C GLY A 46 -8.51 -5.47 27.07
N GLU A 47 -8.70 -4.77 28.19
CA GLU A 47 -9.19 -5.38 29.44
C GLU A 47 -10.66 -5.81 29.34
N GLU A 48 -11.54 -4.96 28.78
CA GLU A 48 -12.95 -5.30 28.56
C GLU A 48 -13.10 -6.47 27.59
N ARG A 49 -12.29 -6.48 26.52
CA ARG A 49 -12.25 -7.62 25.57
C ARG A 49 -11.71 -8.89 26.22
N SER A 50 -10.71 -8.77 27.09
CA SER A 50 -10.22 -9.89 27.89
C SER A 50 -11.30 -10.43 28.84
N PHE A 51 -12.10 -9.56 29.44
CA PHE A 51 -13.24 -9.96 30.27
C PHE A 51 -14.30 -10.69 29.44
N ILE A 52 -14.71 -10.15 28.30
CA ILE A 52 -15.65 -10.81 27.37
C ILE A 52 -15.12 -12.18 26.96
N TYR A 53 -13.83 -12.28 26.63
CA TYR A 53 -13.20 -13.55 26.27
C TYR A 53 -13.26 -14.57 27.41
N GLN A 54 -12.97 -14.17 28.65
CA GLN A 54 -13.03 -15.06 29.82
C GLN A 54 -14.46 -15.56 30.06
N VAL A 55 -15.46 -14.68 30.00
CA VAL A 55 -16.87 -15.04 30.15
C VAL A 55 -17.32 -15.98 29.03
N ALA A 56 -16.98 -15.66 27.77
CA ALA A 56 -17.30 -16.52 26.63
C ALA A 56 -16.60 -17.89 26.72
N THR A 57 -15.40 -17.96 27.30
CA THR A 57 -14.67 -19.21 27.50
C THR A 57 -15.31 -20.06 28.60
N SER A 58 -15.65 -19.47 29.75
CA SER A 58 -16.26 -20.19 30.88
C SER A 58 -17.66 -20.70 30.54
N ALA A 59 -18.42 -19.95 29.75
CA ALA A 59 -19.72 -20.37 29.23
C ALA A 59 -19.62 -21.41 28.09
N GLY A 60 -18.41 -21.79 27.64
CA GLY A 60 -18.22 -22.72 26.53
C GLY A 60 -18.50 -22.13 25.14
N GLY A 61 -18.75 -20.82 25.04
CA GLY A 61 -19.01 -20.09 23.81
C GLY A 61 -17.87 -20.17 22.79
N VAL A 62 -16.60 -20.12 23.24
CA VAL A 62 -15.43 -20.28 22.34
C VAL A 62 -15.40 -21.66 21.68
N SER A 63 -15.68 -22.72 22.45
CA SER A 63 -15.75 -24.08 21.91
C SER A 63 -16.93 -24.24 20.95
N ALA A 64 -18.08 -23.63 21.27
CA ALA A 64 -19.23 -23.59 20.38
C ALA A 64 -18.93 -22.84 19.08
N LEU A 65 -18.23 -21.70 19.14
CA LEU A 65 -17.79 -20.91 17.99
C LEU A 65 -16.90 -21.72 17.05
N LEU A 66 -15.89 -22.42 17.58
CA LEU A 66 -15.04 -23.30 16.77
C LEU A 66 -15.82 -24.48 16.18
N GLY A 67 -16.79 -25.02 16.92
CA GLY A 67 -17.72 -26.03 16.41
C GLY A 67 -18.57 -25.52 15.25
N ILE A 68 -19.06 -24.27 15.35
CA ILE A 68 -19.82 -23.61 14.29
C ILE A 68 -18.97 -23.46 13.03
N ILE A 69 -17.73 -22.96 13.15
CA ILE A 69 -16.82 -22.82 12.01
C ILE A 69 -16.56 -24.17 11.33
N ARG A 70 -16.47 -25.26 12.09
CA ARG A 70 -16.23 -26.62 11.56
C ARG A 70 -17.43 -27.21 10.81
N CYS A 71 -18.64 -26.98 11.33
CA CYS A 71 -19.80 -27.78 10.95
C CYS A 71 -20.89 -26.99 10.20
N CYS A 72 -20.86 -25.65 10.24
CA CYS A 72 -21.91 -24.82 9.66
C CYS A 72 -21.84 -24.84 8.12
N PRO A 73 -22.95 -25.14 7.42
CA PRO A 73 -23.02 -25.01 5.98
C PRO A 73 -23.35 -23.58 5.51
N SER A 74 -23.96 -22.75 6.37
CA SER A 74 -24.37 -21.38 6.03
C SER A 74 -23.19 -20.43 5.97
N ILE A 75 -23.04 -19.76 4.82
CA ILE A 75 -21.98 -18.78 4.58
C ILE A 75 -22.13 -17.56 5.51
N SER A 76 -23.36 -17.11 5.75
CA SER A 76 -23.63 -15.93 6.59
C SER A 76 -23.23 -16.18 8.05
N VAL A 77 -23.59 -17.34 8.59
CA VAL A 77 -23.25 -17.73 9.96
C VAL A 77 -21.75 -18.00 10.10
N LEU A 78 -21.11 -18.61 9.10
CA LEU A 78 -19.65 -18.76 9.10
C LEU A 78 -18.93 -17.40 9.07
N ALA A 79 -19.44 -16.43 8.32
CA ALA A 79 -18.86 -15.08 8.27
C ALA A 79 -19.01 -14.35 9.61
N ASP A 80 -20.19 -14.43 10.23
CA ASP A 80 -20.42 -13.88 11.57
C ASP A 80 -19.50 -14.56 12.62
N ALA A 81 -19.32 -15.89 12.52
CA ALA A 81 -18.48 -16.64 13.45
C ALA A 81 -16.99 -16.29 13.30
N ALA A 82 -16.49 -16.21 12.06
CA ALA A 82 -15.12 -15.79 11.79
C ALA A 82 -14.87 -14.33 12.22
N SER A 83 -15.87 -13.45 12.06
CA SER A 83 -15.79 -12.05 12.49
C SER A 83 -15.69 -11.95 14.00
N CYS A 84 -16.51 -12.70 14.74
CA CYS A 84 -16.44 -12.71 16.20
C CYS A 84 -15.10 -13.28 16.68
N LEU A 85 -14.56 -14.30 16.01
CA LEU A 85 -13.23 -14.81 16.32
C LEU A 85 -12.13 -13.74 16.11
N SER A 86 -12.19 -13.00 14.99
CA SER A 86 -11.28 -11.88 14.69
C SER A 86 -11.36 -10.77 15.75
N LEU A 87 -12.55 -10.45 16.24
CA LEU A 87 -12.75 -9.43 17.27
C LEU A 87 -12.27 -9.90 18.64
N LEU A 88 -12.48 -11.18 19.00
CA LEU A 88 -12.04 -11.74 20.28
C LEU A 88 -10.53 -11.65 20.49
N VAL A 89 -9.74 -11.78 19.41
CA VAL A 89 -8.27 -11.70 19.46
C VAL A 89 -7.73 -10.29 19.31
N GLN A 90 -8.54 -9.32 18.89
CA GLN A 90 -8.06 -7.98 18.57
C GLN A 90 -7.64 -7.23 19.83
N GLY A 91 -6.32 -7.03 19.97
CA GLY A 91 -5.72 -6.39 21.14
C GLY A 91 -5.76 -7.27 22.40
N ASN A 92 -5.99 -8.58 22.25
CA ASN A 92 -6.07 -9.54 23.35
C ASN A 92 -5.11 -10.72 23.10
N GLU A 93 -3.85 -10.52 23.49
CA GLU A 93 -2.77 -11.50 23.29
C GLU A 93 -3.05 -12.84 24.00
N ARG A 94 -3.67 -12.81 25.19
CA ARG A 94 -4.07 -14.04 25.92
C ARG A 94 -5.09 -14.85 25.13
N ALA A 95 -6.10 -14.20 24.56
CA ALA A 95 -7.07 -14.88 23.72
C ALA A 95 -6.42 -15.45 22.45
N ALA A 96 -5.52 -14.68 21.83
CA ALA A 96 -4.78 -15.13 20.66
C ALA A 96 -3.96 -16.40 20.95
N LEU A 97 -3.21 -16.43 22.06
CA LEU A 97 -2.41 -17.58 22.49
C LEU A 97 -3.26 -18.79 22.91
N ASP A 98 -4.37 -18.59 23.63
CA ASP A 98 -5.28 -19.68 23.99
C ASP A 98 -5.93 -20.28 22.73
N LEU A 99 -6.43 -19.44 21.82
CA LEU A 99 -6.98 -19.91 20.53
C LEU A 99 -5.94 -20.59 19.65
N ALA A 100 -4.69 -20.11 19.66
CA ALA A 100 -3.56 -20.76 18.99
C ALA A 100 -3.39 -22.21 19.45
N SER A 101 -3.45 -22.44 20.76
CA SER A 101 -3.31 -23.77 21.36
C SER A 101 -4.44 -24.74 21.00
N ARG A 102 -5.57 -24.24 20.50
CA ARG A 102 -6.78 -25.02 20.18
C ARG A 102 -6.89 -25.44 18.71
N ASP A 103 -5.79 -25.37 17.95
CA ASP A 103 -5.71 -25.66 16.50
C ASP A 103 -6.78 -24.92 15.69
N VAL A 104 -6.91 -23.61 15.94
CA VAL A 104 -7.85 -22.72 15.26
C VAL A 104 -7.56 -22.56 13.75
N LEU A 105 -6.35 -22.89 13.30
CA LEU A 105 -5.99 -22.89 11.87
C LEU A 105 -6.74 -23.97 11.09
N SER A 106 -6.91 -25.16 11.67
CA SER A 106 -7.59 -26.29 11.03
C SER A 106 -9.03 -25.98 10.58
N PRO A 107 -9.88 -25.32 11.38
CA PRO A 107 -11.22 -24.93 10.95
C PRO A 107 -11.26 -23.67 10.07
N LEU A 108 -10.33 -22.72 10.21
CA LEU A 108 -10.34 -21.47 9.44
C LEU A 108 -9.79 -21.62 8.02
N LEU A 109 -8.73 -22.41 7.84
CA LEU A 109 -8.09 -22.57 6.52
C LEU A 109 -9.05 -23.10 5.44
N PRO A 110 -9.89 -24.13 5.70
CA PRO A 110 -10.91 -24.59 4.76
C PRO A 110 -11.88 -23.50 4.30
N LEU A 111 -12.13 -22.49 5.14
CA LEU A 111 -13.02 -21.37 4.76
C LEU A 111 -12.43 -20.51 3.66
N LEU A 112 -11.10 -20.46 3.55
CA LEU A 112 -10.39 -19.75 2.49
C LEU A 112 -10.32 -20.55 1.19
N TYR A 113 -10.58 -21.86 1.20
CA TYR A 113 -10.54 -22.64 -0.05
C TYR A 113 -11.86 -22.48 -0.82
N PRO A 114 -11.82 -22.14 -2.11
CA PRO A 114 -13.00 -22.18 -2.96
C PRO A 114 -13.46 -23.64 -3.09
N ARG A 115 -14.72 -23.91 -2.76
CA ARG A 115 -15.30 -25.24 -3.00
C ARG A 115 -15.32 -25.49 -4.51
N LYS A 116 -14.80 -26.64 -4.95
CA LYS A 116 -15.08 -27.13 -6.30
C LYS A 116 -16.60 -27.16 -6.44
N GLN A 117 -17.16 -26.37 -7.36
CA GLN A 117 -18.53 -26.60 -7.78
C GLN A 117 -18.58 -28.04 -8.28
N GLN A 118 -19.26 -28.91 -7.54
CA GLN A 118 -19.74 -30.14 -8.12
C GLN A 118 -20.78 -29.68 -9.13
N HIS A 119 -20.40 -29.60 -10.40
CA HIS A 119 -21.39 -29.53 -11.47
C HIS A 119 -22.30 -30.74 -11.25
N SER A 120 -23.50 -30.48 -10.73
CA SER A 120 -24.59 -31.42 -10.81
C SER A 120 -24.73 -31.73 -12.30
N SER A 121 -24.35 -32.93 -12.66
CA SER A 121 -24.48 -33.46 -14.01
C SER A 121 -25.97 -33.52 -14.38
N SER A 122 -26.52 -32.40 -14.87
CA SER A 122 -27.58 -32.47 -15.85
C SER A 122 -26.90 -32.61 -17.19
N SER A 123 -27.00 -33.81 -17.75
CA SER A 123 -26.63 -34.17 -19.10
C SER A 123 -27.10 -33.11 -20.11
N ASP A 124 -26.17 -32.36 -20.70
CA ASP A 124 -26.31 -31.96 -22.10
C ASP A 124 -24.97 -31.62 -22.75
N GLU A 125 -24.92 -31.92 -24.04
CA GLU A 125 -23.74 -32.28 -24.81
C GLU A 125 -22.73 -31.15 -25.13
N ARG A 126 -21.46 -31.57 -25.19
CA ARG A 126 -20.42 -31.11 -26.14
C ARG A 126 -20.12 -29.60 -26.22
N SER A 127 -19.24 -29.14 -25.33
CA SER A 127 -18.27 -28.08 -25.69
C SER A 127 -16.88 -28.70 -25.85
N LYS A 128 -16.34 -28.58 -27.05
CA LYS A 128 -15.17 -29.28 -27.59
C LYS A 128 -13.91 -28.43 -27.53
N TYR A 129 -13.67 -27.76 -26.40
CA TYR A 129 -12.44 -27.00 -26.14
C TYR A 129 -11.78 -27.50 -24.86
N PRO A 130 -10.47 -27.81 -24.87
CA PRO A 130 -9.75 -28.07 -23.64
C PRO A 130 -9.69 -26.76 -22.87
N LEU A 131 -10.57 -26.63 -21.86
CA LEU A 131 -10.43 -25.60 -20.85
C LEU A 131 -9.02 -25.72 -20.26
N SER A 132 -8.21 -24.67 -20.48
CA SER A 132 -6.88 -24.54 -19.90
C SER A 132 -6.93 -24.80 -18.39
N SER A 133 -5.84 -25.30 -17.83
CA SER A 133 -5.65 -25.63 -16.41
C SER A 133 -5.90 -24.49 -15.40
N HIS A 134 -6.32 -23.30 -15.86
CA HIS A 134 -6.68 -22.14 -15.05
C HIS A 134 -8.17 -22.06 -14.67
N SER A 135 -9.05 -22.90 -15.24
CA SER A 135 -10.46 -22.92 -14.83
C SER A 135 -10.73 -24.01 -13.79
N ARG A 136 -10.60 -23.71 -12.48
CA ARG A 136 -11.26 -24.58 -11.47
C ARG A 136 -11.51 -24.02 -10.06
N PHE A 137 -11.51 -22.71 -9.86
CA PHE A 137 -11.93 -22.11 -8.60
C PHE A 137 -12.63 -20.77 -8.88
N LEU A 138 -13.96 -20.77 -8.86
CA LEU A 138 -14.75 -19.54 -8.95
C LEU A 138 -15.03 -19.06 -7.52
N TRP A 139 -14.39 -17.95 -7.15
CA TRP A 139 -14.73 -17.19 -5.96
C TRP A 139 -16.09 -16.53 -6.19
N THR A 140 -17.07 -16.82 -5.36
CA THR A 140 -18.42 -16.24 -5.50
C THR A 140 -18.53 -15.00 -4.63
N ARG A 141 -19.16 -13.93 -5.16
CA ARG A 141 -19.42 -12.69 -4.42
C ARG A 141 -20.15 -12.93 -3.09
N GLU A 142 -21.00 -13.95 -3.03
CA GLU A 142 -21.72 -14.38 -1.82
C GLU A 142 -20.81 -14.82 -0.67
N ARG A 143 -19.60 -15.32 -0.96
CA ARG A 143 -18.64 -15.80 0.04
C ARG A 143 -17.64 -14.73 0.49
N LEU A 144 -17.68 -13.54 -0.09
CA LEU A 144 -16.74 -12.46 0.23
C LEU A 144 -16.70 -12.12 1.73
N PRO A 145 -17.84 -11.92 2.43
CA PRO A 145 -17.80 -11.59 3.86
C PRO A 145 -17.13 -12.69 4.69
N LEU A 146 -17.28 -13.96 4.28
CA LEU A 146 -16.65 -15.09 4.93
C LEU A 146 -15.13 -15.08 4.72
N TYR A 147 -14.66 -14.83 3.50
CA TYR A 147 -13.22 -14.79 3.20
C TYR A 147 -12.52 -13.65 3.93
N GLU A 148 -13.14 -12.47 3.98
CA GLU A 148 -12.63 -11.30 4.70
C GLU A 148 -12.54 -11.57 6.20
N ALA A 149 -13.62 -12.09 6.79
CA ALA A 149 -13.68 -12.42 8.21
C ALA A 149 -12.65 -13.49 8.60
N ALA A 150 -12.54 -14.57 7.81
CA ALA A 150 -11.59 -15.64 8.05
C ALA A 150 -10.13 -15.19 7.87
N SER A 151 -9.83 -14.39 6.84
CA SER A 151 -8.50 -13.83 6.62
C SER A 151 -8.10 -12.88 7.76
N SER A 152 -9.02 -12.01 8.18
CA SER A 152 -8.83 -11.09 9.31
C SER A 152 -8.53 -11.85 10.61
N ALA A 153 -9.32 -12.89 10.91
CA ALA A 153 -9.07 -13.74 12.08
C ALA A 153 -7.70 -14.41 12.04
N LEU A 154 -7.34 -15.00 10.89
CA LEU A 154 -6.04 -15.67 10.71
C LEU A 154 -4.86 -14.71 10.92
N ARG A 155 -4.90 -13.51 10.32
CA ARG A 155 -3.84 -12.50 10.46
C ARG A 155 -3.63 -12.09 11.91
N LYS A 156 -4.73 -11.79 12.63
CA LYS A 156 -4.66 -11.37 14.04
C LYS A 156 -4.18 -12.50 14.96
N LEU A 157 -4.54 -13.75 14.65
CA LEU A 157 -4.06 -14.93 15.38
C LEU A 157 -2.56 -15.18 15.16
N THR A 158 -2.07 -15.06 13.92
CA THR A 158 -0.65 -15.31 13.62
C THR A 158 0.27 -14.18 14.06
N TYR A 159 -0.23 -12.94 14.17
CA TYR A 159 0.58 -11.79 14.57
C TYR A 159 1.28 -11.97 15.93
N HIS A 160 0.64 -12.68 16.86
CA HIS A 160 1.16 -12.89 18.22
C HIS A 160 1.87 -14.24 18.42
N SER A 161 2.02 -15.06 17.38
CA SER A 161 2.59 -16.41 17.51
C SER A 161 3.37 -16.83 16.27
N SER A 162 4.69 -16.81 16.39
CA SER A 162 5.62 -17.26 15.33
C SER A 162 5.44 -18.75 14.99
N ASP A 163 4.99 -19.58 15.92
CA ASP A 163 4.67 -20.99 15.67
C ASP A 163 3.38 -21.15 14.84
N LEU A 164 2.35 -20.34 15.11
CA LEU A 164 1.15 -20.29 14.26
C LEU A 164 1.47 -19.75 12.87
N GLU A 165 2.28 -18.70 12.78
CA GLU A 165 2.72 -18.15 11.51
C GLU A 165 3.47 -19.21 10.67
N ARG A 166 4.42 -19.92 11.28
CA ARG A 166 5.13 -21.03 10.64
C ARG A 166 4.18 -22.14 10.19
N THR A 167 3.19 -22.49 11.03
CA THR A 167 2.18 -23.51 10.71
C THR A 167 1.26 -23.06 9.57
N LEU A 168 0.85 -21.79 9.55
CA LEU A 168 0.06 -21.19 8.50
C LEU A 168 0.83 -21.22 7.16
N ALA A 169 2.12 -20.87 7.20
CA ALA A 169 3.01 -20.95 6.05
C ALA A 169 3.12 -22.39 5.51
N GLN A 170 3.38 -23.36 6.40
CA GLN A 170 3.49 -24.78 6.04
C GLN A 170 2.21 -25.36 5.43
N ARG A 171 1.04 -24.89 5.86
CA ARG A 171 -0.27 -25.31 5.33
C ARG A 171 -0.71 -24.55 4.07
N GLY A 172 0.16 -23.69 3.51
CA GLY A 172 -0.16 -22.87 2.33
C GLY A 172 -1.18 -21.76 2.59
N GLY A 173 -1.48 -21.45 3.86
CA GLY A 173 -2.46 -20.45 4.25
C GLY A 173 -2.08 -19.03 3.84
N ILE A 174 -0.79 -18.71 3.92
CA ILE A 174 -0.25 -17.41 3.46
C ILE A 174 -0.57 -17.22 1.97
N ARG A 175 -0.32 -18.24 1.14
CA ARG A 175 -0.64 -18.22 -0.29
C ARG A 175 -2.13 -18.00 -0.55
N LEU A 176 -3.03 -18.63 0.21
CA LEU A 176 -4.47 -18.42 0.06
C LEU A 176 -4.95 -17.03 0.48
N ILE A 177 -4.44 -16.52 1.60
CA ILE A 177 -4.72 -15.15 2.05
C ILE A 177 -4.26 -14.15 0.98
N ILE A 178 -3.13 -14.44 0.34
CA ILE A 178 -2.59 -13.70 -0.80
C ILE A 178 -3.52 -13.80 -2.02
N GLU A 179 -3.87 -15.00 -2.46
CA GLU A 179 -4.75 -15.23 -3.62
C GLU A 179 -6.14 -14.58 -3.45
N LEU A 180 -6.72 -14.65 -2.25
CA LEU A 180 -7.99 -14.00 -1.91
C LEU A 180 -7.93 -12.47 -1.95
N SER A 181 -6.76 -11.89 -1.67
CA SER A 181 -6.56 -10.45 -1.72
C SER A 181 -6.31 -9.93 -3.14
N ILE A 182 -6.11 -10.82 -4.14
CA ILE A 182 -5.68 -10.49 -5.51
C ILE A 182 -6.77 -10.72 -6.57
N SER A 183 -7.90 -11.37 -6.29
CA SER A 183 -8.85 -11.75 -7.35
C SER A 183 -9.22 -10.55 -8.27
N PRO A 184 -8.94 -10.60 -9.59
CA PRO A 184 -8.98 -9.43 -10.48
C PRO A 184 -10.34 -8.74 -10.57
N GLU A 185 -11.43 -9.48 -10.34
CA GLU A 185 -12.79 -8.94 -10.24
C GLU A 185 -12.96 -7.94 -9.08
N PHE A 186 -12.01 -7.91 -8.13
CA PHE A 186 -12.01 -7.09 -6.92
C PHE A 186 -10.95 -5.97 -6.93
N LEU A 187 -10.08 -5.91 -7.94
CA LEU A 187 -8.96 -4.96 -8.03
C LEU A 187 -9.25 -3.71 -8.86
N ALA A 188 -10.42 -3.65 -9.53
CA ALA A 188 -10.59 -2.75 -10.67
C ALA A 188 -10.77 -1.25 -10.33
N GLU A 189 -11.10 -0.85 -9.09
CA GLU A 189 -11.59 0.53 -8.90
C GLU A 189 -10.81 1.48 -7.99
N THR A 190 -9.99 1.04 -7.02
CA THR A 190 -9.05 1.97 -6.35
C THR A 190 -7.93 1.19 -5.66
N SER A 191 -6.69 1.32 -6.10
CA SER A 191 -5.52 0.86 -5.33
C SER A 191 -4.58 2.04 -5.12
N CYS A 192 -4.27 2.35 -3.87
CA CYS A 192 -3.36 3.44 -3.52
C CYS A 192 -2.43 3.01 -2.40
N TYR A 193 -1.18 3.49 -2.40
CA TYR A 193 -0.27 3.30 -1.28
C TYR A 193 -0.77 4.06 -0.05
N SER A 194 -0.78 3.41 1.11
CA SER A 194 -1.19 4.08 2.36
C SER A 194 -0.22 5.21 2.73
N PRO A 195 -0.66 6.26 3.46
CA PRO A 195 0.24 7.33 3.90
C PRO A 195 1.47 6.82 4.67
N THR A 196 1.30 5.76 5.47
CA THR A 196 2.39 5.10 6.19
C THR A 196 3.37 4.43 5.24
N ALA A 197 2.89 3.71 4.23
CA ALA A 197 3.73 3.09 3.20
C ALA A 197 4.57 4.14 2.46
N LYS A 198 3.94 5.26 2.06
CA LYS A 198 4.62 6.38 1.41
C LYS A 198 5.74 6.94 2.30
N LYS A 199 5.46 7.17 3.58
CA LYS A 199 6.41 7.70 4.55
C LYS A 199 7.59 6.75 4.82
N GLU A 200 7.32 5.46 5.03
CA GLU A 200 8.40 4.49 5.26
C GLU A 200 9.24 4.27 3.99
N PHE A 201 8.62 4.20 2.82
CA PHE A 201 9.36 4.14 1.55
C PHE A 201 10.25 5.37 1.35
N ALA A 202 9.74 6.58 1.61
CA ALA A 202 10.51 7.81 1.52
C ALA A 202 11.68 7.83 2.52
N LYS A 203 11.48 7.39 3.77
CA LYS A 203 12.58 7.27 4.75
C LYS A 203 13.68 6.31 4.27
N LEU A 204 13.29 5.21 3.65
CA LEU A 204 14.23 4.20 3.17
C LEU A 204 15.02 4.70 1.96
N THR A 205 14.41 5.49 1.08
CA THR A 205 14.95 5.77 -0.26
C THR A 205 15.41 7.20 -0.52
N LEU A 206 14.74 8.20 0.04
CA LEU A 206 14.96 9.59 -0.32
C LEU A 206 16.38 10.06 0.05
N GLY A 207 17.08 10.64 -0.94
CA GLY A 207 18.45 11.14 -0.78
C GLY A 207 19.54 10.07 -0.72
N GLN A 208 19.17 8.81 -0.91
CA GLN A 208 20.12 7.69 -0.94
C GLN A 208 20.52 7.34 -2.38
N LYS A 209 21.69 6.70 -2.52
CA LYS A 209 22.19 6.13 -3.78
C LYS A 209 22.06 4.62 -3.78
N TYR A 210 21.62 4.08 -4.92
CA TYR A 210 21.37 2.67 -5.13
C TYR A 210 22.07 2.18 -6.39
N MET A 211 22.38 0.88 -6.41
CA MET A 211 22.49 0.16 -7.66
C MET A 211 21.08 -0.16 -8.13
N ALA A 212 20.74 0.19 -9.36
CA ALA A 212 19.45 -0.12 -9.94
C ALA A 212 19.63 -0.96 -11.19
N ASN A 213 18.80 -1.99 -11.33
CA ASN A 213 18.54 -2.58 -12.63
C ASN A 213 17.40 -1.78 -13.26
N ALA A 214 17.65 -1.05 -14.34
CA ALA A 214 16.72 -0.07 -14.87
C ALA A 214 16.38 -0.37 -16.33
N ALA A 215 15.10 -0.32 -16.68
CA ALA A 215 14.67 -0.47 -18.06
C ALA A 215 13.63 0.59 -18.43
N PRO A 216 13.60 1.07 -19.70
CA PRO A 216 12.52 1.92 -20.16
C PRO A 216 11.18 1.20 -19.96
N ALA A 217 10.18 1.92 -19.45
CA ALA A 217 8.83 1.42 -19.43
C ALA A 217 8.33 1.23 -20.88
N PRO A 218 7.49 0.22 -21.15
CA PRO A 218 6.99 -0.02 -22.50
C PRO A 218 6.17 1.18 -22.93
N LYS A 219 6.17 1.53 -24.24
CA LYS A 219 5.59 2.74 -24.86
C LYS A 219 4.49 3.37 -24.00
N THR A 220 4.92 4.14 -23.02
CA THR A 220 4.03 4.79 -22.06
C THR A 220 3.54 5.97 -22.84
N THR A 221 2.24 6.01 -23.12
CA THR A 221 1.71 7.18 -23.82
C THR A 221 1.97 8.39 -22.96
N ARG A 222 2.12 9.56 -23.57
CA ARG A 222 2.23 10.81 -22.82
C ARG A 222 1.09 10.93 -21.81
N SER A 223 -0.13 10.53 -22.19
CA SER A 223 -1.29 10.48 -21.30
C SER A 223 -1.04 9.64 -20.04
N ASP A 224 -0.49 8.43 -20.17
CA ASP A 224 -0.20 7.55 -19.03
C ASP A 224 0.86 8.17 -18.10
N LEU A 225 1.83 8.89 -18.67
CA LEU A 225 2.84 9.60 -17.89
C LEU A 225 2.24 10.79 -17.14
N LEU A 226 1.33 11.53 -17.77
CA LEU A 226 0.65 12.67 -17.16
C LEU A 226 -0.31 12.26 -16.04
N GLU A 227 -0.98 11.11 -16.19
CA GLU A 227 -1.82 10.53 -15.13
C GLU A 227 -0.98 10.16 -13.90
N ARG A 228 0.22 9.61 -14.13
CA ARG A 228 1.15 9.19 -13.06
C ARG A 228 1.89 10.37 -12.43
N PHE A 229 2.22 11.38 -13.22
CA PHE A 229 2.97 12.55 -12.77
C PHE A 229 2.22 13.82 -13.19
N PRO A 230 1.19 14.23 -12.44
CA PRO A 230 0.34 15.37 -12.80
C PRO A 230 1.13 16.69 -12.96
N ALA A 231 2.28 16.82 -12.29
CA ALA A 231 3.18 17.96 -12.46
C ALA A 231 3.67 18.14 -13.91
N LEU A 232 3.71 17.06 -14.70
CA LEU A 232 4.08 17.10 -16.11
C LEU A 232 2.91 17.55 -17.02
N ALA A 233 1.67 17.57 -16.52
CA ALA A 233 0.49 17.83 -17.36
C ALA A 233 0.45 19.26 -17.89
N SER A 234 1.03 20.20 -17.15
CA SER A 234 1.14 21.61 -17.54
C SER A 234 2.21 21.87 -18.62
N LEU A 235 2.89 20.83 -19.10
CA LEU A 235 4.06 20.94 -19.97
C LEU A 235 3.74 20.62 -21.44
N GLU A 236 2.69 21.18 -22.03
CA GLU A 236 2.24 20.86 -23.41
C GLU A 236 3.36 20.86 -24.47
N HIS A 237 4.42 21.67 -24.27
CA HIS A 237 5.62 21.74 -25.12
C HIS A 237 6.93 21.44 -24.38
N GLY A 238 6.85 20.77 -23.22
CA GLY A 238 8.00 20.43 -22.39
C GLY A 238 8.86 19.28 -22.94
N PRO A 239 10.02 19.03 -22.31
CA PRO A 239 10.94 17.98 -22.75
C PRO A 239 10.27 16.61 -22.62
N GLU A 240 10.56 15.70 -23.55
CA GLU A 240 10.16 14.31 -23.39
C GLU A 240 10.88 13.71 -22.18
N TYR A 241 10.10 13.35 -21.16
CA TYR A 241 10.61 12.63 -20.01
C TYR A 241 10.60 11.13 -20.31
N PRO A 242 11.76 10.45 -20.35
CA PRO A 242 11.75 9.01 -20.41
C PRO A 242 11.23 8.46 -19.07
N TYR A 243 10.39 7.43 -19.12
CA TYR A 243 9.86 6.76 -17.94
C TYR A 243 10.54 5.42 -17.76
N TYR A 244 11.05 5.14 -16.55
CA TYR A 244 11.78 3.92 -16.25
C TYR A 244 11.07 3.06 -15.21
N VAL A 245 11.25 1.75 -15.35
CA VAL A 245 11.04 0.79 -14.27
C VAL A 245 12.40 0.52 -13.65
N VAL A 246 12.50 0.69 -12.34
CA VAL A 246 13.77 0.53 -11.61
C VAL A 246 13.62 -0.52 -10.51
N ASP A 247 14.60 -1.39 -10.41
CA ASP A 247 14.70 -2.36 -9.33
C ASP A 247 15.90 -1.98 -8.45
N LEU A 248 15.61 -1.50 -7.23
CA LEU A 248 16.59 -0.80 -6.38
C LEU A 248 17.27 -1.75 -5.39
N VAL A 249 18.60 -1.72 -5.40
CA VAL A 249 19.48 -2.50 -4.52
C VAL A 249 20.43 -1.59 -3.75
N THR A 250 20.56 -1.81 -2.45
CA THR A 250 21.60 -1.19 -1.64
C THR A 250 23.00 -1.70 -2.04
N TYR A 251 24.05 -0.98 -1.66
CA TYR A 251 25.43 -1.47 -1.87
C TYR A 251 25.74 -2.77 -1.12
N GLU A 252 24.95 -3.10 -0.10
CA GLU A 252 25.01 -4.37 0.65
C GLU A 252 24.27 -5.52 -0.05
N ARG A 253 23.79 -5.31 -1.28
CA ARG A 253 23.00 -6.28 -2.06
C ARG A 253 21.66 -6.66 -1.42
N LYS A 254 21.04 -5.74 -0.69
CA LYS A 254 19.66 -5.89 -0.19
C LYS A 254 18.71 -5.16 -1.12
N TRP A 255 17.64 -5.82 -1.55
CA TRP A 255 16.60 -5.17 -2.32
C TRP A 255 15.80 -4.23 -1.42
N VAL A 256 15.60 -3.01 -1.90
CA VAL A 256 14.75 -2.02 -1.21
C VAL A 256 13.31 -2.54 -1.11
N VAL A 257 12.87 -3.25 -2.16
CA VAL A 257 11.55 -3.87 -2.27
C VAL A 257 11.30 -4.87 -1.15
N ASP A 258 12.23 -5.79 -0.91
CA ASP A 258 12.13 -6.77 0.19
C ASP A 258 11.98 -6.05 1.53
N SER A 259 12.80 -5.00 1.75
CA SER A 259 12.79 -4.23 2.99
C SER A 259 11.45 -3.56 3.28
N ILE A 260 10.71 -3.15 2.24
CA ILE A 260 9.38 -2.55 2.42
C ILE A 260 8.27 -3.60 2.44
N ILE A 261 8.40 -4.72 1.73
CA ILE A 261 7.47 -5.86 1.83
C ILE A 261 7.46 -6.42 3.26
N ASP A 262 8.63 -6.53 3.88
CA ASP A 262 8.79 -7.00 5.26
C ASP A 262 8.05 -6.12 6.29
N THR A 263 7.76 -4.86 5.96
CA THR A 263 6.94 -3.98 6.81
C THR A 263 5.44 -4.28 6.73
N GLY A 264 5.00 -5.05 5.74
CA GLY A 264 3.59 -5.31 5.45
C GLY A 264 2.82 -4.12 4.85
N LEU A 265 3.51 -3.01 4.51
CA LEU A 265 2.88 -1.77 4.03
C LEU A 265 2.64 -1.73 2.51
N VAL A 266 3.26 -2.62 1.74
CA VAL A 266 3.10 -2.74 0.28
C VAL A 266 2.96 -4.19 -0.15
N TRP A 267 2.37 -4.43 -1.32
CA TRP A 267 2.18 -5.78 -1.84
C TRP A 267 3.36 -6.21 -2.73
N PRO A 268 3.89 -7.44 -2.60
CA PRO A 268 4.83 -7.97 -3.57
C PRO A 268 4.17 -8.11 -4.95
N ASN A 269 4.79 -7.52 -5.96
CA ASN A 269 4.36 -7.64 -7.34
C ASN A 269 5.45 -8.36 -8.15
N HIS A 270 5.29 -9.65 -8.37
CA HIS A 270 6.25 -10.46 -9.12
C HIS A 270 6.21 -10.23 -10.65
N ALA A 271 5.57 -9.15 -11.12
CA ALA A 271 5.64 -8.77 -12.52
C ALA A 271 7.12 -8.58 -12.91
N PRO A 272 7.59 -9.29 -13.96
CA PRO A 272 8.94 -9.08 -14.46
C PRO A 272 9.06 -7.68 -15.09
N PHE A 273 10.27 -7.34 -15.53
CA PHE A 273 10.43 -6.22 -16.45
C PHE A 273 9.49 -6.39 -17.66
N PRO A 274 9.05 -5.28 -18.27
CA PRO A 274 8.22 -5.30 -19.46
C PRO A 274 8.82 -6.19 -20.55
N GLU A 275 7.97 -6.94 -21.27
CA GLU A 275 8.43 -7.83 -22.33
C GLU A 275 9.20 -7.03 -23.41
N GLY A 276 10.40 -7.52 -23.77
CA GLY A 276 11.31 -6.84 -24.69
C GLY A 276 12.15 -5.72 -24.08
N ALA A 277 12.02 -5.45 -22.78
CA ALA A 277 12.91 -4.52 -22.08
C ALA A 277 14.27 -5.17 -21.80
N GLU A 278 15.36 -4.46 -22.09
CA GLU A 278 16.72 -4.86 -21.73
C GLU A 278 17.18 -4.03 -20.52
N PRO A 279 17.06 -4.58 -19.29
CA PRO A 279 17.38 -3.82 -18.09
C PRO A 279 18.91 -3.69 -17.95
N VAL A 280 19.36 -2.50 -17.57
CA VAL A 280 20.78 -2.16 -17.43
C VAL A 280 21.07 -1.80 -15.99
N TRP A 281 22.15 -2.38 -15.46
CA TRP A 281 22.66 -2.02 -14.13
C TRP A 281 23.35 -0.66 -14.18
N THR A 282 22.88 0.25 -13.33
CA THR A 282 23.40 1.61 -13.21
C THR A 282 23.28 2.10 -11.77
N CYS A 283 23.97 3.19 -11.44
CA CYS A 283 23.79 3.87 -10.16
C CYS A 283 22.66 4.89 -10.30
N VAL A 284 21.78 4.97 -9.31
CA VAL A 284 20.71 5.97 -9.25
C VAL A 284 20.64 6.62 -7.88
N GLY A 285 20.35 7.91 -7.84
CA GLY A 285 19.96 8.63 -6.63
C GLY A 285 18.45 8.88 -6.63
N VAL A 286 17.74 8.47 -5.58
CA VAL A 286 16.30 8.78 -5.45
C VAL A 286 16.16 10.19 -4.88
N VAL A 287 15.60 11.10 -5.68
CA VAL A 287 15.56 12.55 -5.36
C VAL A 287 14.18 13.06 -4.98
N CYS A 288 13.11 12.39 -5.39
CA CYS A 288 11.77 12.70 -4.91
C CYS A 288 10.94 11.42 -4.88
N VAL A 289 10.08 11.32 -3.87
CA VAL A 289 9.24 10.15 -3.61
C VAL A 289 7.85 10.65 -3.30
N GLU A 290 6.88 10.32 -4.15
CA GLU A 290 5.48 10.45 -3.82
C GLU A 290 4.95 9.14 -3.24
N ASP A 291 5.27 8.03 -3.91
CA ASP A 291 5.05 6.65 -3.47
C ASP A 291 5.91 5.68 -4.32
N PRO A 292 5.94 4.36 -4.04
CA PRO A 292 6.77 3.42 -4.81
C PRO A 292 6.43 3.34 -6.32
N GLY A 293 5.23 3.74 -6.73
CA GLY A 293 4.85 3.84 -8.14
C GLY A 293 5.26 5.16 -8.81
N HIS A 294 5.61 6.17 -8.01
CA HIS A 294 5.85 7.55 -8.42
C HIS A 294 7.11 8.09 -7.74
N VAL A 295 8.27 7.75 -8.32
CA VAL A 295 9.60 8.11 -7.81
C VAL A 295 10.35 8.89 -8.87
N TRP A 296 11.15 9.86 -8.45
CA TRP A 296 12.06 10.59 -9.34
C TRP A 296 13.50 10.18 -9.02
N CYS A 297 14.22 9.73 -10.04
CA CYS A 297 15.59 9.25 -9.94
C CYS A 297 16.54 10.11 -10.77
N GLN A 298 17.72 10.39 -10.23
CA GLN A 298 18.87 10.88 -10.98
C GLN A 298 19.77 9.70 -11.33
N PHE A 299 20.02 9.46 -12.61
CA PHE A 299 20.92 8.40 -13.06
C PHE A 299 22.37 8.89 -12.97
N CYS A 300 23.20 8.15 -12.23
CA CYS A 300 24.63 8.40 -12.14
C CYS A 300 25.25 8.11 -13.51
N ILE A 301 25.86 9.12 -14.12
CA ILE A 301 26.63 8.96 -15.35
C ILE A 301 28.09 8.77 -14.94
N ASP A 302 28.71 7.68 -15.38
CA ASP A 302 30.08 7.28 -14.99
C ASP A 302 31.17 8.31 -15.35
N LYS A 303 30.84 9.31 -16.18
CA LYS A 303 31.71 10.44 -16.50
C LYS A 303 30.91 11.74 -16.39
N PRO A 304 31.35 12.70 -15.55
CA PRO A 304 30.76 14.03 -15.56
C PRO A 304 30.95 14.63 -16.95
N LYS A 305 29.84 14.99 -17.60
CA LYS A 305 29.89 15.67 -18.89
C LYS A 305 30.35 17.10 -18.59
N PRO A 306 31.39 17.64 -19.24
CA PRO A 306 31.89 19.00 -18.98
C PRO A 306 30.80 20.07 -19.00
N LYS A 307 29.75 19.85 -19.78
CA LYS A 307 28.57 20.72 -19.87
C LYS A 307 27.73 20.74 -18.57
N VAL A 308 27.58 19.59 -17.90
CA VAL A 308 26.88 19.48 -16.61
C VAL A 308 27.69 20.13 -15.51
N ASP A 309 29.02 19.95 -15.50
CA ASP A 309 29.89 20.63 -14.53
C ASP A 309 29.86 22.14 -14.69
N ALA A 310 29.89 22.64 -15.93
CA ALA A 310 29.76 24.06 -16.23
C ALA A 310 28.41 24.62 -15.76
N MET A 311 27.32 23.88 -15.99
CA MET A 311 25.99 24.23 -15.47
C MET A 311 25.97 24.31 -13.94
N VAL A 312 26.48 23.28 -13.25
CA VAL A 312 26.52 23.25 -11.78
C VAL A 312 27.39 24.37 -11.22
N ALA A 313 28.53 24.67 -11.86
CA ALA A 313 29.40 25.78 -11.48
C ALA A 313 28.71 27.14 -11.65
N ALA A 314 27.99 27.33 -12.76
CA ALA A 314 27.23 28.55 -13.02
C ALA A 314 26.09 28.75 -12.01
N LEU A 315 25.35 27.69 -11.66
CA LEU A 315 24.30 27.76 -10.64
C LEU A 315 24.86 28.09 -9.25
N ARG A 316 26.01 27.51 -8.89
CA ARG A 316 26.66 27.73 -7.58
C ARG A 316 27.31 29.10 -7.42
N SER A 317 27.67 29.77 -8.52
CA SER A 317 28.26 31.11 -8.46
C SER A 317 27.22 32.23 -8.31
N MET A 318 25.93 31.91 -8.43
CA MET A 318 24.85 32.88 -8.26
C MET A 318 24.66 33.27 -6.79
N ALA A 319 24.52 34.57 -6.53
CA ALA A 319 24.21 35.08 -5.21
C ALA A 319 22.76 34.73 -4.81
N PRO A 320 22.46 34.54 -3.52
CA PRO A 320 21.08 34.41 -3.04
C PRO A 320 20.24 35.66 -3.37
N PRO A 321 18.92 35.52 -3.57
CA PRO A 321 18.03 36.64 -3.83
C PRO A 321 17.93 37.56 -2.60
N THR A 322 17.95 38.87 -2.81
CA THR A 322 17.90 39.89 -1.74
C THR A 322 16.50 40.43 -1.45
N GLY A 323 15.48 40.02 -2.23
CA GLY A 323 14.08 40.40 -2.04
C GLY A 323 13.65 41.71 -2.71
N ASP A 324 14.59 42.61 -2.98
CA ASP A 324 14.33 43.94 -3.58
C ASP A 324 14.58 43.98 -5.11
N GLU A 325 14.88 42.83 -5.71
CA GLU A 325 15.16 42.76 -7.14
C GLU A 325 13.88 42.89 -7.97
N VAL A 326 13.84 43.92 -8.82
CA VAL A 326 12.79 44.10 -9.82
C VAL A 326 13.02 43.10 -10.94
N ILE A 327 11.97 42.34 -11.26
CA ILE A 327 11.98 41.38 -12.37
C ILE A 327 11.11 41.96 -13.47
N ASP A 328 11.77 42.39 -14.55
CA ASP A 328 11.12 43.09 -15.67
C ASP A 328 10.31 42.14 -16.57
N ASP A 329 10.67 40.85 -16.59
CA ASP A 329 10.06 39.85 -17.46
C ASP A 329 9.52 38.69 -16.60
N ILE A 330 8.19 38.59 -16.51
CA ILE A 330 7.51 37.59 -15.68
C ILE A 330 7.38 36.30 -16.50
N PRO A 331 7.98 35.17 -16.06
CA PRO A 331 7.89 33.91 -16.76
C PRO A 331 6.44 33.43 -16.93
N GLU A 332 6.10 32.95 -18.13
CA GLU A 332 4.80 32.36 -18.44
C GLU A 332 4.78 30.85 -18.16
N VAL A 333 3.58 30.25 -18.11
CA VAL A 333 3.44 28.79 -17.93
C VAL A 333 4.12 28.06 -19.08
N GLY A 334 4.98 27.10 -18.73
CA GLY A 334 5.81 26.36 -19.67
C GLY A 334 7.24 26.89 -19.82
N ASP A 335 7.50 28.14 -19.40
CA ASP A 335 8.85 28.71 -19.51
C ASP A 335 9.85 28.00 -18.61
N PHE A 336 11.08 27.88 -19.12
CA PHE A 336 12.21 27.43 -18.32
C PHE A 336 12.82 28.61 -17.57
N CYS A 337 13.22 28.37 -16.33
CA CYS A 337 13.82 29.38 -15.49
C CYS A 337 14.91 28.80 -14.58
N ILE A 338 15.69 29.66 -13.94
CA ILE A 338 16.50 29.29 -12.79
C ILE A 338 15.76 29.71 -11.54
N ALA A 339 15.68 28.84 -10.55
CA ALA A 339 14.96 29.09 -9.31
C ALA A 339 15.85 28.84 -8.09
N TYR A 340 15.71 29.70 -7.09
CA TYR A 340 16.35 29.57 -5.79
C TYR A 340 15.42 28.80 -4.85
N PHE A 341 15.78 27.55 -4.60
CA PHE A 341 15.00 26.64 -3.76
C PHE A 341 15.56 26.62 -2.35
N GLU A 342 14.76 27.11 -1.40
CA GLU A 342 15.05 26.98 0.02
C GLU A 342 14.38 25.73 0.61
N PRO A 343 14.92 25.12 1.69
CA PRO A 343 14.33 23.95 2.33
C PRO A 343 12.85 24.11 2.72
N LYS A 344 12.42 25.34 3.08
CA LYS A 344 11.02 25.64 3.42
C LYS A 344 10.05 25.54 2.23
N TYR A 345 10.53 25.61 0.99
CA TYR A 345 9.71 25.55 -0.21
C TYR A 345 9.83 24.23 -0.96
N CYS A 346 10.81 23.40 -0.60
CA CYS A 346 11.17 22.20 -1.33
C CYS A 346 11.48 21.06 -0.35
N HIS A 347 10.48 20.20 -0.11
CA HIS A 347 10.61 19.07 0.80
C HIS A 347 11.70 18.08 0.35
N ALA A 348 11.88 17.88 -0.95
CA ALA A 348 12.94 17.04 -1.48
C ALA A 348 14.33 17.55 -1.10
N LEU A 349 14.56 18.86 -1.17
CA LEU A 349 15.85 19.45 -0.78
C LEU A 349 16.11 19.27 0.71
N SER A 350 15.12 19.46 1.58
CA SER A 350 15.30 19.26 3.02
C SER A 350 15.90 17.89 3.41
N SER A 351 15.72 16.88 2.55
CA SER A 351 16.20 15.51 2.76
C SER A 351 17.51 15.19 2.04
N ILE A 352 17.91 15.97 1.03
CA ILE A 352 19.10 15.71 0.18
C ILE A 352 20.22 16.71 0.47
N ASP A 353 19.87 18.00 0.57
CA ASP A 353 20.80 19.10 0.82
C ASP A 353 20.22 20.02 1.90
N LYS A 354 20.90 20.17 3.03
CA LYS A 354 20.40 20.94 4.18
C LYS A 354 20.36 22.45 3.89
N GLY A 355 20.89 22.89 2.76
CA GLY A 355 20.95 24.29 2.34
C GLY A 355 19.96 24.65 1.23
N ALA A 356 19.85 25.96 0.99
CA ALA A 356 19.18 26.49 -0.19
C ALA A 356 20.12 26.42 -1.40
N LEU A 357 19.58 26.18 -2.59
CA LEU A 357 20.36 26.10 -3.83
C LEU A 357 19.65 26.71 -5.02
N TRP A 358 20.44 27.15 -6.00
CA TRP A 358 19.95 27.47 -7.35
C TRP A 358 19.83 26.19 -8.17
N GLY A 359 18.69 26.03 -8.84
CA GLY A 359 18.41 24.87 -9.70
C GLY A 359 17.57 25.26 -10.91
N ARG A 360 17.42 24.34 -11.86
CA ARG A 360 16.58 24.56 -13.03
C ARG A 360 15.11 24.28 -12.71
N GLY A 361 14.24 25.15 -13.17
CA GLY A 361 12.80 25.05 -12.99
C GLY A 361 12.05 25.18 -14.31
N GLN A 362 10.80 24.74 -14.30
CA GLN A 362 9.82 25.04 -15.34
C GLN A 362 8.52 25.51 -14.71
N VAL A 363 7.94 26.58 -15.26
CA VAL A 363 6.75 27.22 -14.70
C VAL A 363 5.52 26.36 -14.97
N LEU A 364 4.81 26.01 -13.90
CA LEU A 364 3.56 25.24 -13.92
C LEU A 364 2.32 26.12 -13.71
N GLY A 365 2.49 27.35 -13.22
CA GLY A 365 1.39 28.25 -12.90
C GLY A 365 1.86 29.54 -12.24
N VAL A 366 1.06 30.58 -12.41
CA VAL A 366 1.19 31.86 -11.70
C VAL A 366 0.17 31.88 -10.56
N GLU A 367 0.65 32.08 -9.34
CA GLU A 367 -0.13 32.08 -8.11
C GLU A 367 -0.35 33.51 -7.59
N PRO A 368 -1.41 33.76 -6.79
CA PRO A 368 -1.64 35.06 -6.17
C PRO A 368 -0.45 35.55 -5.34
N GLY A 369 -0.22 36.86 -5.36
CA GLY A 369 0.84 37.51 -4.56
C GLY A 369 2.25 37.38 -5.16
N ALA A 370 2.37 37.46 -6.50
CA ALA A 370 3.63 37.39 -7.23
C ALA A 370 4.45 36.14 -6.91
N LYS A 371 3.79 34.98 -6.94
CA LYS A 371 4.41 33.67 -6.74
C LYS A 371 4.27 32.83 -7.99
N LEU A 372 5.25 31.98 -8.23
CA LEU A 372 5.25 31.02 -9.33
C LEU A 372 5.30 29.61 -8.75
N ARG A 373 4.43 28.74 -9.25
CA ARG A 373 4.49 27.31 -9.02
C ARG A 373 5.37 26.69 -10.09
N LEU A 374 6.46 26.03 -9.69
CA LEU A 374 7.48 25.51 -10.59
C LEU A 374 7.69 24.00 -10.35
N LEU A 375 8.06 23.26 -11.40
CA LEU A 375 8.67 21.93 -11.30
C LEU A 375 10.20 22.08 -11.31
N SER A 376 10.89 21.53 -10.31
CA SER A 376 12.34 21.40 -10.36
C SER A 376 12.75 20.31 -11.34
N LEU A 377 13.46 20.68 -12.40
CA LEU A 377 13.90 19.75 -13.44
C LEU A 377 14.99 18.78 -12.95
N ASP A 378 15.67 19.15 -11.87
CA ASP A 378 16.79 18.38 -11.34
C ASP A 378 16.37 17.55 -10.12
N PHE A 379 15.29 17.90 -9.43
CA PHE A 379 14.83 17.19 -8.23
C PHE A 379 13.43 16.56 -8.35
N GLY A 380 12.68 16.81 -9.43
CA GLY A 380 11.38 16.18 -9.68
C GLY A 380 10.27 16.63 -8.74
N THR A 381 10.48 17.73 -8.01
CA THR A 381 9.58 18.23 -6.97
C THR A 381 8.98 19.57 -7.40
N THR A 382 7.74 19.80 -7.00
CA THR A 382 7.07 21.09 -7.24
C THR A 382 7.26 22.03 -6.06
N ALA A 383 7.48 23.31 -6.33
CA ALA A 383 7.61 24.34 -5.30
C ALA A 383 6.87 25.61 -5.73
N THR A 384 6.27 26.30 -4.77
CA THR A 384 5.70 27.64 -4.98
C THR A 384 6.65 28.68 -4.40
N LEU A 385 7.27 29.47 -5.26
CA LEU A 385 8.32 30.42 -4.92
C LEU A 385 7.88 31.85 -5.20
N PRO A 386 8.36 32.85 -4.43
CA PRO A 386 8.17 34.24 -4.81
C PRO A 386 8.91 34.53 -6.12
N LEU A 387 8.39 35.46 -6.91
CA LEU A 387 8.98 35.85 -8.19
C LEU A 387 10.45 36.26 -8.02
N SER A 388 10.79 36.95 -6.92
CA SER A 388 12.16 37.35 -6.57
C SER A 388 13.18 36.21 -6.46
N HIS A 389 12.73 34.95 -6.38
CA HIS A 389 13.60 33.76 -6.37
C HIS A 389 13.81 33.15 -7.75
N VAL A 390 13.27 33.76 -8.80
CA VAL A 390 13.32 33.25 -10.16
C VAL A 390 14.20 34.17 -11.02
N ARG A 391 15.00 33.58 -11.89
CA ARG A 391 15.88 34.26 -12.85
C ARG A 391 15.68 33.67 -14.25
N PRO A 392 15.98 34.45 -15.31
CA PRO A 392 15.97 33.94 -16.68
C PRO A 392 16.84 32.69 -16.83
N PHE A 393 16.46 31.82 -17.77
CA PHE A 393 17.19 30.58 -18.01
C PHE A 393 18.62 30.85 -18.50
N LEU A 394 19.60 30.20 -17.87
CA LEU A 394 21.01 30.38 -18.22
C LEU A 394 21.38 29.63 -19.49
N ARG A 395 22.29 30.21 -20.28
CA ARG A 395 22.81 29.58 -21.50
C ARG A 395 23.53 28.26 -21.19
N GLU A 396 24.23 28.20 -20.06
CA GLU A 396 24.94 27.03 -19.55
C GLU A 396 23.99 25.86 -19.25
N CYS A 397 22.73 26.15 -18.96
CA CYS A 397 21.68 25.15 -18.73
C CYS A 397 21.06 24.62 -20.03
N SER A 398 21.26 25.32 -21.16
CA SER A 398 20.62 25.01 -22.44
C SER A 398 21.11 23.70 -23.05
N GLY A 399 20.19 22.87 -23.51
CA GLY A 399 20.49 21.57 -24.13
C GLY A 399 21.09 20.55 -23.14
N ILE A 400 20.80 20.69 -21.86
CA ILE A 400 20.98 19.63 -20.85
C ILE A 400 19.58 19.11 -20.51
N PRO A 401 19.29 17.81 -20.64
CA PRO A 401 17.97 17.27 -20.31
C PRO A 401 17.70 17.42 -18.79
N PRO A 402 16.43 17.37 -18.36
CA PRO A 402 16.09 17.24 -16.94
C PRO A 402 16.85 16.07 -16.30
N CYS A 403 17.41 16.28 -15.11
CA CYS A 403 18.19 15.25 -14.41
C CYS A 403 17.29 14.35 -13.55
N ALA A 404 16.14 14.85 -13.09
CA ALA A 404 15.15 14.05 -12.42
C ALA A 404 14.30 13.31 -13.46
N VAL A 405 14.41 11.98 -13.45
CA VAL A 405 13.72 11.09 -14.37
C VAL A 405 12.58 10.39 -13.62
N PRO A 406 11.33 10.42 -14.12
CA PRO A 406 10.23 9.71 -13.49
C PRO A 406 10.43 8.20 -13.61
N CYS A 407 10.15 7.50 -12.52
CA CYS A 407 10.35 6.07 -12.37
C CYS A 407 9.22 5.43 -11.56
N LYS A 408 9.03 4.12 -11.75
CA LYS A 408 8.35 3.25 -10.78
C LYS A 408 9.29 2.18 -10.29
N VAL A 409 9.11 1.77 -9.04
CA VAL A 409 9.85 0.66 -8.45
C VAL A 409 9.22 -0.66 -8.90
N LEU A 410 10.05 -1.59 -9.39
CA LEU A 410 9.65 -2.95 -9.73
C LEU A 410 9.29 -3.71 -8.45
N GLY A 411 8.54 -4.81 -8.55
CA GLY A 411 8.42 -5.72 -7.40
C GLY A 411 7.39 -5.32 -6.36
N VAL A 412 6.75 -4.14 -6.49
CA VAL A 412 5.75 -3.64 -5.55
C VAL A 412 4.46 -3.21 -6.25
N ALA A 413 3.34 -3.39 -5.55
CA ALA A 413 2.04 -2.84 -5.92
C ALA A 413 1.38 -2.16 -4.71
N PRO A 414 0.52 -1.15 -4.93
CA PRO A 414 -0.32 -0.63 -3.87
C PRO A 414 -1.20 -1.74 -3.32
N ILE A 415 -1.48 -1.69 -2.01
CA ILE A 415 -2.45 -2.60 -1.42
C ILE A 415 -3.83 -2.25 -2.00
N PRO A 416 -4.60 -3.22 -2.48
CA PRO A 416 -5.96 -2.98 -2.97
C PRO A 416 -6.79 -2.32 -1.89
N VAL A 417 -7.50 -1.23 -2.22
CA VAL A 417 -8.45 -0.60 -1.30
C VAL A 417 -9.71 -1.47 -1.31
N CYS A 418 -9.63 -2.65 -0.70
CA CYS A 418 -10.84 -3.21 -0.10
C CYS A 418 -11.03 -2.44 1.20
N THR A 419 -12.20 -1.81 1.37
CA THR A 419 -12.55 -0.84 2.42
C THR A 419 -12.22 -1.26 3.86
N VAL A 420 -11.86 -2.52 4.11
CA VAL A 420 -11.51 -3.07 5.43
C VAL A 420 -9.99 -3.22 5.65
N VAL A 421 -9.16 -3.13 4.59
CA VAL A 421 -7.69 -3.25 4.70
C VAL A 421 -7.06 -1.96 5.24
N GLN A 422 -7.67 -0.79 5.00
CA GLN A 422 -7.19 0.47 5.58
C GLN A 422 -7.38 0.54 7.10
N GLU A 423 -8.43 -0.08 7.66
CA GLU A 423 -8.71 -0.02 9.10
C GLU A 423 -7.84 -0.99 9.92
N ASN A 424 -7.27 -2.03 9.32
CA ASN A 424 -6.65 -3.13 10.08
C ASN A 424 -5.21 -3.50 9.65
N ALA A 425 -4.68 -3.00 8.53
CA ALA A 425 -3.31 -3.33 8.12
C ALA A 425 -2.21 -2.68 8.97
N ALA A 426 -2.53 -1.69 9.82
CA ALA A 426 -1.53 -0.99 10.62
C ALA A 426 -1.59 -1.27 12.13
N GLY A 427 -2.69 -1.79 12.69
CA GLY A 427 -2.84 -1.82 14.15
C GLY A 427 -2.72 -0.44 14.82
N ILE A 428 -2.86 0.65 14.05
CA ILE A 428 -2.79 2.03 14.54
C ILE A 428 -4.22 2.51 14.74
N ASN A 429 -4.60 2.75 16.00
CA ASN A 429 -5.81 3.48 16.37
C ASN A 429 -5.78 4.87 15.70
N PHE A 430 -6.62 5.10 14.68
CA PHE A 430 -6.98 6.45 14.26
C PHE A 430 -8.12 6.96 15.14
N ALA A 431 -7.79 7.26 16.40
CA ALA A 431 -8.60 8.10 17.26
C ALA A 431 -7.97 9.50 17.28
N SER A 432 -8.05 10.24 16.16
CA SER A 432 -7.97 11.70 16.03
C SER A 432 -7.70 12.11 14.58
N CYS A 433 -8.79 12.42 13.85
CA CYS A 433 -8.80 13.48 12.84
C CYS A 433 -9.82 14.51 13.29
#